data_AF-A0A523YW28-F1
#
_entry.id   AF-A0A523YW28-F1
#
_cell.length_a   1.000
_cell.length_b   1.000
_cell.length_c   1.000
_cell.angle_alpha   90.00
_cell.angle_beta   90.00
_cell.angle_gamma   90.00
#
_symmetry.space_group_name_H-M   'P 1'
#
loop_
_entity.id
_entity.type
_entity.pdbx_description
1 polymer ?
#
loop_
_entity_poly.entity_id
_entity_poly.type
_entity_poly.pdbx_seq_one_letter_code
_entity_poly.pdbx_strand_id
1 'polypeptide(L)'
;AILEELGIGRGEARQARPPTDFEVRGALIDAQYRGGVAGRVVEFDGNLGLIIGGGGASLTIFDAIRRYGGQPANYCEIGGNPSVTKTKELAKLILSKPGVDKIAVIMNVVSNTRVDIVARGIIKGVVESGYDPAEKIAIFRIPGSWEEDGFKILAKYGVEYCDRTVSLSEAARRAVEKAKAGV
;
A
#
# COMPACT_ATOMS: atom_id res chain seq x y z
N ALA A 1 37.43 18.69 9.97
CA ALA A 1 37.68 18.57 11.43
C ALA A 1 36.51 17.85 12.12
N ILE A 2 35.54 18.53 12.74
CA ILE A 2 34.50 17.85 13.56
C ILE A 2 33.62 16.88 12.75
N LEU A 3 33.22 17.22 11.52
CA LEU A 3 32.40 16.30 10.70
C LEU A 3 33.17 15.03 10.28
N GLU A 4 34.47 15.17 10.00
CA GLU A 4 35.33 14.03 9.67
C GLU A 4 35.64 13.17 10.90
N GLU A 5 35.79 13.80 12.07
CA GLU A 5 35.97 13.13 13.36
C GLU A 5 34.71 12.34 13.77
N LEU A 6 33.53 12.87 13.46
CA LEU A 6 32.25 12.17 13.65
C LEU A 6 31.97 11.12 12.54
N GLY A 7 32.86 10.97 11.56
CA GLY A 7 32.69 10.05 10.43
C GLY A 7 31.59 10.46 9.45
N ILE A 8 31.04 11.67 9.58
CA ILE A 8 29.93 12.19 8.76
C ILE A 8 30.49 12.63 7.41
N GLY A 9 30.46 11.71 6.45
CA GLY A 9 30.89 11.95 5.07
C GLY A 9 29.97 12.93 4.34
N ARG A 10 30.51 13.66 3.35
CA ARG A 10 29.75 14.61 2.51
C ARG A 10 28.63 13.95 1.67
N GLY A 11 28.59 12.62 1.62
CA GLY A 11 27.64 11.82 0.85
C GLY A 11 27.01 10.70 1.66
N GLU A 12 26.79 10.88 2.97
CA GLU A 12 26.02 9.92 3.79
C GLU A 12 24.57 9.84 3.29
N ALA A 13 24.35 8.92 2.34
CA ALA A 13 23.01 8.53 1.95
C ALA A 13 22.48 7.53 2.99
N ARG A 14 21.23 7.72 3.41
CA ARG A 14 20.53 6.80 4.32
C ARG A 14 20.32 5.40 3.71
N GLN A 15 20.38 5.28 2.38
CA GLN A 15 20.15 4.03 1.66
C GLN A 15 21.47 3.30 1.37
N ALA A 16 21.51 2.01 1.70
CA ALA A 16 22.68 1.15 1.50
C ALA A 16 22.92 0.75 0.03
N ARG A 17 21.93 0.97 -0.85
CA ARG A 17 22.00 0.67 -2.29
C ARG A 17 21.33 1.76 -3.13
N PRO A 18 21.66 1.87 -4.43
CA PRO A 18 20.88 2.69 -5.36
C PRO A 18 19.41 2.26 -5.41
N PRO A 19 18.49 3.20 -5.70
CA PRO A 19 17.07 2.89 -5.83
C PRO A 19 16.79 2.01 -7.05
N THR A 20 15.82 1.10 -6.95
CA THR A 20 15.36 0.31 -8.10
C THR A 20 14.47 1.14 -9.02
N ASP A 21 14.22 0.67 -10.24
CA ASP A 21 13.26 1.32 -11.15
C ASP A 21 11.87 1.44 -10.50
N PHE A 22 11.43 0.41 -9.76
CA PHE A 22 10.17 0.43 -9.02
C PHE A 22 10.14 1.58 -8.01
N GLU A 23 11.21 1.79 -7.26
CA GLU A 23 11.34 2.85 -6.26
C GLU A 23 11.40 4.24 -6.90
N VAL A 24 12.09 4.37 -8.04
CA VAL A 24 12.12 5.61 -8.84
C VAL A 24 10.73 5.95 -9.38
N ARG A 25 10.02 4.97 -9.97
CA ARG A 25 8.65 5.17 -10.47
C ARG A 25 7.68 5.52 -9.34
N GLY A 26 7.87 4.95 -8.14
CA GLY A 26 7.14 5.36 -6.95
C GLY A 26 7.34 6.84 -6.62
N ALA A 27 8.59 7.28 -6.52
CA ALA A 27 8.91 8.69 -6.22
C ALA A 27 8.29 9.66 -7.25
N LEU A 28 8.20 9.26 -8.52
CA LEU A 28 7.58 10.07 -9.57
C LEU A 28 6.07 10.28 -9.37
N ILE A 29 5.34 9.33 -8.77
CA ILE A 29 3.91 9.49 -8.44
C ILE A 29 3.72 10.69 -7.51
N ASP A 30 4.60 10.84 -6.52
CA ASP A 30 4.51 11.95 -5.57
C ASP A 30 4.96 13.28 -6.17
N ALA A 31 5.91 13.26 -7.10
CA ALA A 31 6.37 14.45 -7.79
C ALA A 31 5.35 15.00 -8.80
N GLN A 32 4.62 14.10 -9.50
CA GLN A 32 3.71 14.48 -10.58
C GLN A 32 2.33 14.92 -10.09
N TYR A 33 1.85 14.34 -8.99
CA TYR A 33 0.49 14.59 -8.50
C TYR A 33 0.50 15.28 -7.15
N ARG A 34 -0.38 16.27 -6.96
CA ARG A 34 -0.57 16.93 -5.66
C ARG A 34 -1.60 16.19 -4.80
N GLY A 35 -1.57 16.45 -3.49
CA GLY A 35 -2.49 15.88 -2.50
C GLY A 35 -2.00 14.55 -1.94
N GLY A 36 -1.62 14.56 -0.66
CA GLY A 36 -1.12 13.40 0.07
C GLY A 36 0.21 12.83 -0.44
N VAL A 37 0.56 11.67 0.09
CA VAL A 37 1.75 10.87 -0.22
C VAL A 37 1.27 9.47 -0.60
N ALA A 38 1.81 8.93 -1.69
CA ALA A 38 1.57 7.54 -2.11
C ALA A 38 2.81 6.88 -2.75
N GLY A 39 3.81 7.67 -3.13
CA GLY A 39 4.98 7.23 -3.89
C GLY A 39 6.17 6.77 -3.06
N ARG A 40 6.08 6.81 -1.73
CA ARG A 40 7.09 6.25 -0.84
C ARG A 40 7.01 4.74 -0.86
N VAL A 41 7.78 4.10 -1.73
CA VAL A 41 7.82 2.65 -1.89
C VAL A 41 9.24 2.11 -1.75
N VAL A 42 9.34 0.87 -1.26
CA VAL A 42 10.58 0.08 -1.23
C VAL A 42 10.26 -1.27 -1.83
N GLU A 43 11.12 -1.76 -2.73
CA GLU A 43 10.91 -3.03 -3.43
C GLU A 43 11.35 -4.25 -2.58
N PHE A 44 10.56 -5.32 -2.64
CA PHE A 44 10.83 -6.62 -2.01
C PHE A 44 10.48 -7.76 -2.99
N ASP A 45 10.96 -8.98 -2.75
CA ASP A 45 10.81 -10.12 -3.68
C ASP A 45 9.62 -11.04 -3.36
N GLY A 46 8.58 -10.52 -2.70
CA GLY A 46 7.37 -11.27 -2.38
C GLY A 46 6.27 -11.20 -3.44
N ASN A 47 5.14 -11.84 -3.15
CA ASN A 47 4.00 -11.99 -4.05
C ASN A 47 2.74 -11.22 -3.60
N LEU A 48 2.74 -10.65 -2.40
CA LEU A 48 1.63 -9.85 -1.88
C LEU A 48 1.98 -8.36 -1.94
N GLY A 49 1.37 -7.64 -2.87
CA GLY A 49 1.52 -6.19 -2.95
C GLY A 49 0.84 -5.50 -1.77
N LEU A 50 1.52 -4.54 -1.15
CA LEU A 50 1.01 -3.84 0.04
C LEU A 50 0.69 -2.38 -0.29
N ILE A 51 -0.53 -1.96 0.03
CA ILE A 51 -0.96 -0.56 0.04
C ILE A 51 -1.31 -0.22 1.48
N ILE A 52 -0.30 0.26 2.21
CA ILE A 52 -0.36 0.48 3.65
C ILE A 52 0.05 1.91 4.01
N GLY A 53 -0.32 2.37 5.21
CA GLY A 53 -0.06 3.75 5.62
C GLY A 53 -0.28 4.02 7.10
N GLY A 54 0.06 5.24 7.51
CA GLY A 54 -0.10 5.72 8.90
C GLY A 54 1.14 5.55 9.79
N GLY A 55 2.34 5.91 9.31
CA GLY A 55 3.57 5.88 10.11
C GLY A 55 3.81 4.51 10.73
N GLY A 56 3.78 4.43 12.06
CA GLY A 56 3.94 3.17 12.80
C GLY A 56 2.95 2.07 12.42
N ALA A 57 1.73 2.42 12.00
CA ALA A 57 0.73 1.43 11.59
C ALA A 57 1.17 0.63 10.36
N SER A 58 1.84 1.29 9.40
CA SER A 58 2.37 0.60 8.21
C SER A 58 3.41 -0.46 8.57
N LEU A 59 4.31 -0.15 9.52
CA LEU A 59 5.29 -1.10 10.05
C LEU A 59 4.60 -2.26 10.80
N THR A 60 3.61 -1.96 11.65
CA THR A 60 2.83 -3.01 12.34
C THR A 60 2.14 -3.96 11.37
N ILE A 61 1.58 -3.43 10.28
CA ILE A 61 0.93 -4.27 9.25
C ILE A 61 1.97 -5.11 8.52
N PHE A 62 3.09 -4.51 8.11
CA PHE A 62 4.18 -5.21 7.43
C PHE A 62 4.70 -6.39 8.26
N ASP A 63 4.96 -6.15 9.55
CA ASP A 63 5.39 -7.19 10.50
C ASP A 63 4.32 -8.27 10.69
N ALA A 64 3.04 -7.88 10.78
CA ALA A 64 1.95 -8.84 10.90
C ALA A 64 1.83 -9.74 9.66
N ILE A 65 1.93 -9.17 8.44
CA ILE A 65 1.94 -9.94 7.19
C ILE A 65 3.06 -10.99 7.23
N ARG A 66 4.28 -10.59 7.60
CA ARG A 66 5.42 -11.51 7.69
C ARG A 66 5.23 -12.56 8.79
N ARG A 67 4.69 -12.17 9.94
CA ARG A 67 4.38 -13.08 11.07
C ARG A 67 3.43 -14.21 10.66
N TYR A 68 2.44 -13.93 9.81
CA TYR A 68 1.52 -14.94 9.28
C TYR A 68 2.07 -15.70 8.05
N GLY A 69 3.35 -15.47 7.71
CA GLY A 69 4.04 -16.15 6.61
C GLY A 69 3.71 -15.59 5.23
N GLY A 70 3.22 -14.34 5.16
CA GLY A 70 3.10 -13.61 3.90
C GLY A 70 4.45 -13.09 3.42
N GLN A 71 4.58 -12.92 2.10
CA GLN A 71 5.78 -12.39 1.46
C GLN A 71 5.42 -11.04 0.80
N PRO A 72 5.72 -9.90 1.45
CA PRO A 72 5.49 -8.59 0.86
C PRO A 72 6.28 -8.40 -0.43
N ALA A 73 5.60 -7.97 -1.50
CA ALA A 73 6.24 -7.58 -2.77
C ALA A 73 6.79 -6.15 -2.73
N ASN A 74 6.32 -5.35 -1.78
CA ASN A 74 6.78 -4.00 -1.53
C ASN A 74 6.49 -3.61 -0.08
N TYR A 75 7.15 -2.55 0.36
CA TYR A 75 6.65 -1.67 1.42
C TYR A 75 6.18 -0.38 0.78
N CYS A 76 5.13 0.25 1.31
CA CYS A 76 4.82 1.63 0.96
C CYS A 76 4.26 2.40 2.16
N GLU A 77 4.22 3.72 2.05
CA GLU A 77 3.52 4.57 3.02
C GLU A 77 2.60 5.55 2.29
N ILE A 78 1.28 5.31 2.39
CA ILE A 78 0.27 6.27 1.94
C ILE A 78 -0.25 7.12 3.10
N GLY A 79 -0.53 8.40 2.85
CA GLY A 79 -1.03 9.30 3.88
C GLY A 79 -1.31 10.72 3.37
N GLY A 80 -1.76 11.61 4.26
CA GLY A 80 -1.99 13.02 3.92
C GLY A 80 -3.16 13.26 2.95
N ASN A 81 -4.17 12.40 2.96
CA ASN A 81 -5.35 12.45 2.09
C ASN A 81 -5.00 12.41 0.59
N PRO A 82 -4.47 11.27 0.09
CA PRO A 82 -4.06 11.14 -1.30
C PRO A 82 -5.25 11.22 -2.26
N SER A 83 -5.02 11.80 -3.44
CA SER A 83 -6.02 11.89 -4.51
C SER A 83 -6.29 10.53 -5.16
N VAL A 84 -7.43 10.41 -5.87
CA VAL A 84 -7.78 9.24 -6.69
C VAL A 84 -6.64 8.88 -7.64
N THR A 85 -6.00 9.87 -8.25
CA THR A 85 -4.92 9.65 -9.21
C THR A 85 -3.70 9.03 -8.54
N LYS A 86 -3.31 9.51 -7.35
CA LYS A 86 -2.16 8.94 -6.63
C LYS A 86 -2.37 7.48 -6.24
N THR A 87 -3.52 7.16 -5.65
CA THR A 87 -3.83 5.78 -5.22
C THR A 87 -3.98 4.86 -6.43
N LYS A 88 -4.53 5.36 -7.54
CA LYS A 88 -4.58 4.65 -8.82
C LYS A 88 -3.19 4.32 -9.37
N GLU A 89 -2.31 5.31 -9.51
CA GLU A 89 -0.96 5.08 -10.04
C GLU A 89 -0.13 4.18 -9.11
N LEU A 90 -0.31 4.28 -7.79
CA LEU A 90 0.32 3.35 -6.85
C LEU A 90 -0.15 1.91 -7.07
N ALA A 91 -1.47 1.70 -7.21
CA ALA A 91 -2.00 0.37 -7.48
C ALA A 91 -1.43 -0.22 -8.78
N LYS A 92 -1.38 0.58 -9.86
CA LYS A 92 -0.78 0.18 -11.15
C LYS A 92 0.70 -0.15 -11.01
N LEU A 93 1.45 0.66 -10.26
CA LEU A 93 2.88 0.43 -10.02
C LEU A 93 3.10 -0.92 -9.32
N ILE A 94 2.39 -1.18 -8.23
CA ILE A 94 2.50 -2.45 -7.48
C ILE A 94 2.12 -3.64 -8.38
N LEU A 95 1.02 -3.53 -9.13
CA LEU A 95 0.57 -4.58 -10.04
C LEU A 95 1.49 -4.79 -11.25
N SER A 96 2.33 -3.81 -11.59
CA SER A 96 3.33 -3.96 -12.67
C SER A 96 4.51 -4.84 -12.28
N LYS A 97 4.69 -5.14 -10.99
CA LYS A 97 5.77 -6.00 -10.53
C LYS A 97 5.46 -7.47 -10.84
N PRO A 98 6.35 -8.19 -11.56
CA PRO A 98 6.18 -9.61 -11.82
C PRO A 98 6.07 -10.41 -10.51
N GLY A 99 5.19 -11.41 -10.48
CA GLY A 99 4.97 -12.26 -9.32
C GLY A 99 4.01 -11.71 -8.26
N VAL A 100 3.45 -10.50 -8.45
CA VAL A 100 2.40 -9.99 -7.56
C VAL A 100 1.07 -10.68 -7.87
N ASP A 101 0.62 -11.55 -6.97
CA ASP A 101 -0.60 -12.33 -7.11
C ASP A 101 -1.83 -11.51 -6.71
N LYS A 102 -1.74 -10.80 -5.58
CA LYS A 102 -2.81 -9.95 -5.04
C LYS A 102 -2.26 -8.70 -4.39
N ILE A 103 -3.13 -7.72 -4.13
CA ILE A 103 -2.83 -6.54 -3.31
C ILE A 103 -3.66 -6.52 -2.04
N ALA A 104 -3.04 -6.11 -0.92
CA ALA A 104 -3.72 -5.88 0.35
C ALA A 104 -3.70 -4.38 0.67
N VAL A 105 -4.88 -3.81 0.91
CA VAL A 105 -5.06 -2.40 1.24
C VAL A 105 -5.41 -2.29 2.73
N ILE A 106 -4.47 -1.88 3.57
CA ILE A 106 -4.66 -1.89 5.03
C ILE A 106 -4.08 -0.62 5.65
N MET A 107 -4.89 0.13 6.38
CA MET A 107 -4.45 1.28 7.18
C MET A 107 -5.10 1.26 8.56
N ASN A 108 -4.61 2.09 9.49
CA ASN A 108 -5.30 2.33 10.76
C ASN A 108 -6.64 3.09 10.55
N VAL A 109 -7.30 3.47 11.65
CA VAL A 109 -8.46 4.38 11.57
C VAL A 109 -7.98 5.77 11.12
N VAL A 110 -8.46 6.24 9.98
CA VAL A 110 -8.03 7.52 9.38
C VAL A 110 -8.95 8.67 9.76
N SER A 111 -8.37 9.86 10.02
CA SER A 111 -9.13 11.07 10.36
C SER A 111 -9.40 11.99 9.16
N ASN A 112 -8.39 12.27 8.33
CA ASN A 112 -8.53 13.18 7.19
C ASN A 112 -8.58 12.48 5.84
N THR A 113 -8.00 11.28 5.75
CA THR A 113 -7.95 10.52 4.50
C THR A 113 -9.33 9.98 4.20
N ARG A 114 -9.86 10.30 3.02
CA ARG A 114 -11.18 9.86 2.59
C ARG A 114 -11.13 8.43 2.05
N VAL A 115 -11.85 7.53 2.71
CA VAL A 115 -11.88 6.10 2.37
C VAL A 115 -12.47 5.87 0.98
N ASP A 116 -13.52 6.62 0.63
CA ASP A 116 -14.16 6.54 -0.69
C ASP A 116 -13.21 6.96 -1.83
N ILE A 117 -12.36 7.96 -1.60
CA ILE A 117 -11.36 8.43 -2.57
C ILE A 117 -10.26 7.38 -2.78
N VAL A 118 -9.78 6.77 -1.69
CA VAL A 118 -8.81 5.67 -1.77
C VAL A 118 -9.44 4.49 -2.51
N ALA A 119 -10.63 4.05 -2.12
CA ALA A 119 -11.33 2.93 -2.77
C ALA A 119 -11.50 3.16 -4.28
N ARG A 120 -11.96 4.36 -4.71
CA ARG A 120 -12.07 4.71 -6.15
C ARG A 120 -10.76 4.57 -6.89
N GLY A 121 -9.67 5.08 -6.32
CA GLY A 121 -8.36 5.04 -6.96
C GLY A 121 -7.83 3.61 -7.08
N ILE A 122 -7.94 2.81 -6.02
CA ILE A 122 -7.51 1.40 -6.05
C ILE A 122 -8.32 0.62 -7.09
N ILE A 123 -9.66 0.68 -7.05
CA ILE A 123 -10.51 0.01 -8.04
C ILE A 123 -10.13 0.44 -9.46
N LYS A 124 -9.99 1.75 -9.69
CA LYS A 124 -9.62 2.28 -11.00
C LYS A 124 -8.25 1.76 -11.46
N GLY A 125 -7.27 1.70 -10.56
CA GLY A 125 -5.93 1.21 -10.88
C GLY A 125 -5.92 -0.27 -11.24
N VAL A 126 -6.69 -1.09 -10.53
CA VAL A 126 -6.85 -2.53 -10.82
C VAL A 126 -7.53 -2.73 -12.18
N VAL A 127 -8.64 -2.04 -12.43
CA VAL A 127 -9.40 -2.15 -13.69
C VAL A 127 -8.57 -1.65 -14.89
N GLU A 128 -7.88 -0.51 -14.76
CA GLU A 128 -7.00 0.01 -15.83
C GLU A 128 -5.77 -0.89 -16.08
N SER A 129 -5.43 -1.78 -15.15
CA SER A 129 -4.39 -2.79 -15.31
C SER A 129 -4.90 -4.08 -15.94
N GLY A 130 -6.20 -4.16 -16.28
CA GLY A 130 -6.81 -5.32 -16.93
C GLY A 130 -7.19 -6.46 -15.98
N TYR A 131 -7.30 -6.19 -14.67
CA TYR A 131 -7.65 -7.20 -13.67
C TYR A 131 -9.06 -6.98 -13.09
N ASP A 132 -9.67 -8.05 -12.58
CA ASP A 132 -10.89 -7.97 -11.77
C ASP A 132 -10.54 -7.55 -10.31
N PRO A 133 -11.15 -6.46 -9.79
CA PRO A 133 -11.00 -6.08 -8.39
C PRO A 133 -11.29 -7.17 -7.36
N ALA A 134 -12.33 -7.99 -7.54
CA ALA A 134 -12.71 -9.04 -6.60
C ALA A 134 -11.64 -10.13 -6.51
N GLU A 135 -10.94 -10.39 -7.62
CA GLU A 135 -9.88 -11.38 -7.68
C GLU A 135 -8.54 -10.80 -7.22
N LYS A 136 -8.23 -9.55 -7.59
CA LYS A 136 -6.89 -8.98 -7.39
C LYS A 136 -6.70 -8.33 -6.02
N ILE A 137 -7.77 -7.84 -5.39
CA ILE A 137 -7.69 -7.24 -4.06
C ILE A 137 -7.98 -8.31 -3.01
N ALA A 138 -6.96 -8.69 -2.22
CA ALA A 138 -7.09 -9.69 -1.19
C ALA A 138 -8.01 -9.22 -0.04
N ILE A 139 -7.87 -7.96 0.36
CA ILE A 139 -8.67 -7.33 1.41
C ILE A 139 -8.53 -5.81 1.35
N PHE A 140 -9.59 -5.09 1.76
CA PHE A 140 -9.56 -3.65 1.99
C PHE A 140 -9.98 -3.31 3.44
N ARG A 141 -9.05 -2.78 4.25
CA ARG A 141 -9.30 -2.34 5.61
C ARG A 141 -8.78 -0.92 5.81
N ILE A 142 -9.66 0.05 5.60
CA ILE A 142 -9.41 1.46 5.94
C ILE A 142 -10.70 2.02 6.55
N PRO A 143 -10.87 1.94 7.88
CA PRO A 143 -11.98 2.60 8.56
C PRO A 143 -11.69 4.08 8.82
N GLY A 144 -12.74 4.90 8.92
CA GLY A 144 -12.63 6.34 9.18
C GLY A 144 -13.54 7.19 8.29
N SER A 145 -13.01 8.33 7.84
CA SER A 145 -13.79 9.34 7.12
C SER A 145 -14.34 8.85 5.77
N TRP A 146 -15.66 8.93 5.58
CA TRP A 146 -16.41 8.39 4.43
C TRP A 146 -16.26 6.87 4.24
N GLU A 147 -16.07 6.11 5.32
CA GLU A 147 -15.95 4.64 5.23
C GLU A 147 -17.19 3.98 4.63
N GLU A 148 -18.40 4.42 4.97
CA GLU A 148 -19.64 3.86 4.41
C GLU A 148 -19.71 3.98 2.89
N ASP A 149 -19.32 5.12 2.33
CA ASP A 149 -19.32 5.33 0.88
C ASP A 149 -18.19 4.54 0.21
N GLY A 150 -17.04 4.40 0.87
CA GLY A 150 -15.99 3.49 0.44
C GLY A 150 -16.46 2.04 0.39
N PHE A 151 -17.18 1.58 1.43
CA PHE A 151 -17.70 0.22 1.52
C PHE A 151 -18.77 -0.07 0.46
N LYS A 152 -19.66 0.88 0.15
CA LYS A 152 -20.61 0.75 -0.97
C LYS A 152 -19.88 0.54 -2.31
N ILE A 153 -18.78 1.26 -2.53
CA ILE A 153 -17.97 1.10 -3.73
C ILE A 153 -17.34 -0.29 -3.76
N LEU A 154 -16.69 -0.71 -2.67
CA LEU A 154 -16.03 -2.01 -2.57
C LEU A 154 -17.02 -3.17 -2.76
N ALA A 155 -18.19 -3.10 -2.13
CA ALA A 155 -19.28 -4.07 -2.28
C ALA A 155 -19.75 -4.20 -3.74
N LYS A 156 -19.87 -3.07 -4.46
CA LYS A 156 -20.25 -3.07 -5.88
C LYS A 156 -19.28 -3.86 -6.77
N TYR A 157 -18.00 -3.90 -6.40
CA TYR A 157 -16.95 -4.61 -7.14
C TYR A 157 -16.56 -5.94 -6.49
N GLY A 158 -17.37 -6.48 -5.57
CA GLY A 158 -17.12 -7.77 -4.93
C GLY A 158 -15.84 -7.83 -4.08
N VAL A 159 -15.31 -6.69 -3.65
CA VAL A 159 -14.07 -6.62 -2.87
C VAL A 159 -14.38 -6.84 -1.40
N GLU A 160 -13.71 -7.82 -0.77
CA GLU A 160 -13.81 -8.04 0.67
C GLU A 160 -13.23 -6.83 1.44
N TYR A 161 -14.00 -6.30 2.38
CA TYR A 161 -13.59 -5.18 3.21
C TYR A 161 -13.88 -5.39 4.70
N CYS A 162 -13.19 -4.64 5.55
CA CYS A 162 -13.32 -4.70 7.00
C CYS A 162 -13.36 -3.29 7.60
N ASP A 163 -14.14 -3.14 8.68
CA ASP A 163 -14.25 -1.90 9.44
C ASP A 163 -13.28 -1.85 10.65
N ARG A 164 -13.53 -0.93 11.57
CA ARG A 164 -12.71 -0.72 12.78
C ARG A 164 -12.76 -1.86 13.79
N THR A 165 -13.76 -2.75 13.71
CA THR A 165 -13.87 -3.91 14.61
C THR A 165 -12.81 -4.97 14.31
N VAL A 166 -12.26 -4.96 13.10
CA VAL A 166 -11.17 -5.84 12.68
C VAL A 166 -9.82 -5.16 12.96
N SER A 167 -8.98 -5.86 13.71
CA SER A 167 -7.63 -5.39 14.03
C SER A 167 -6.71 -5.42 12.81
N LEU A 168 -5.62 -4.64 12.84
CA LEU A 168 -4.61 -4.65 11.76
C LEU A 168 -4.00 -6.05 11.58
N SER A 169 -3.73 -6.75 12.68
CA SER A 169 -3.16 -8.09 12.66
C SER A 169 -4.13 -9.09 12.03
N GLU A 170 -5.42 -9.00 12.37
CA GLU A 170 -6.45 -9.87 11.80
C GLU A 170 -6.64 -9.61 10.30
N ALA A 171 -6.67 -8.35 9.86
CA ALA A 171 -6.72 -8.00 8.45
C ALA A 171 -5.49 -8.53 7.68
N ALA A 172 -4.30 -8.44 8.28
CA ALA A 172 -3.08 -8.99 7.71
C ALA A 172 -3.15 -10.52 7.58
N ARG A 173 -3.63 -11.23 8.61
CA ARG A 173 -3.84 -12.70 8.57
C ARG A 173 -4.73 -13.09 7.39
N ARG A 174 -5.89 -12.44 7.25
CA ARG A 174 -6.84 -12.70 6.15
C ARG A 174 -6.22 -12.41 4.78
N ALA A 175 -5.47 -11.31 4.66
CA ALA A 175 -4.77 -10.99 3.40
C ALA A 175 -3.83 -12.13 2.97
N VAL A 176 -3.06 -12.68 3.93
CA VAL A 176 -2.12 -13.78 3.66
C VAL A 176 -2.88 -15.06 3.29
N GLU A 177 -3.98 -15.38 3.96
CA GLU A 177 -4.82 -16.54 3.62
C GLU A 177 -5.37 -16.45 2.19
N LYS A 178 -5.86 -15.28 1.79
CA LYS A 178 -6.34 -15.05 0.43
C LYS A 178 -5.24 -15.10 -0.62
N ALA A 179 -4.03 -14.62 -0.30
CA ALA A 179 -2.88 -14.71 -1.19
C ALA A 179 -2.46 -16.17 -1.43
N LYS A 180 -2.58 -17.04 -0.43
CA LYS A 180 -2.26 -18.48 -0.55
C LYS A 180 -3.34 -19.28 -1.27
N ALA A 181 -4.60 -18.89 -1.18
CA ALA A 181 -5.72 -19.61 -1.79
C ALA A 181 -5.78 -19.54 -3.34
N GLY A 182 -4.91 -18.75 -3.97
CA GLY A 182 -4.78 -18.66 -5.43
C GLY A 182 -3.60 -19.46 -6.00
N VAL A 183 -2.91 -20.25 -5.18
CA VAL A 183 -1.83 -21.17 -5.56
C VAL A 183 -2.35 -22.60 -5.63
#